data_AF-A0A8S4S649-F1
#
_entry.id   AF-A0A8S4S649-F1
#
_cell.length_a   1.000
_cell.length_b   1.000
_cell.length_c   1.000
_cell.angle_alpha   90.00
_cell.angle_beta   90.00
_cell.angle_gamma   90.00
#
_symmetry.space_group_name_H-M   'P 1'
#
loop_
_entity.id
_entity.type
_entity.pdbx_description
1 polymer ?
#
loop_
_entity_poly.entity_id
_entity_poly.type
_entity_poly.pdbx_seq_one_letter_code
_entity_poly.pdbx_strand_id
1 'polypeptide(L)'
;MSNSTRLLSIIDKTFHLLVTDPCLYILRFASRLKFGDKQHEVSMTALRLVQRMKRDSIHSGRRPSGICGAALLIAARLHEFSRTPADVVRIVRIHETTLRKRLFEFGETPSSALTLDEFMTVDLEEEQDPPAFKAARKRDKDLKEELRAKEREEGKDKKRKIRGSYKKKVACNASTAGEAIGKMLAEKKMSAKINYDILKSLDQPGTPLRAPSTPSTPILVRNDTE
;
A
#
# COMPACT_ATOMS: atom_id res chain seq x y z
N MET A 1 -24.17 -8.80 -42.52
CA MET A 1 -23.77 -8.44 -41.14
C MET A 1 -22.99 -7.11 -41.02
N SER A 2 -22.92 -6.26 -42.06
CA SER A 2 -22.03 -5.06 -42.08
C SER A 2 -22.69 -3.74 -41.64
N ASN A 3 -24.02 -3.69 -41.52
CA ASN A 3 -24.74 -2.43 -41.26
C ASN A 3 -24.94 -2.13 -39.76
N SER A 4 -24.88 -3.14 -38.89
CA SER A 4 -25.07 -3.00 -37.44
C SER A 4 -23.85 -2.35 -36.75
N THR A 5 -22.64 -2.72 -37.16
CA THR A 5 -21.39 -2.10 -36.69
C THR A 5 -21.19 -0.67 -37.20
N ARG A 6 -21.71 -0.34 -38.40
CA ARG A 6 -21.74 1.05 -38.88
C ARG A 6 -22.70 1.91 -38.08
N LEU A 7 -23.90 1.43 -37.75
CA LEU A 7 -24.82 2.18 -36.90
C LEU A 7 -24.32 2.33 -35.47
N LEU A 8 -23.73 1.29 -34.87
CA LEU A 8 -23.09 1.41 -33.55
C LEU A 8 -21.95 2.43 -33.56
N SER A 9 -21.06 2.41 -34.57
CA SER A 9 -19.99 3.41 -34.66
C SER A 9 -20.48 4.83 -34.99
N ILE A 10 -21.58 4.97 -35.74
CA ILE A 10 -22.22 6.26 -36.01
C ILE A 10 -22.89 6.78 -34.75
N ILE A 11 -23.62 5.95 -34.00
CA ILE A 11 -24.29 6.30 -32.74
C ILE A 11 -23.26 6.62 -31.66
N ASP A 12 -22.19 5.85 -31.54
CA ASP A 12 -21.10 6.12 -30.61
C ASP A 12 -20.38 7.43 -30.97
N LYS A 13 -20.15 7.70 -32.27
CA LYS A 13 -19.64 9.00 -32.76
C LYS A 13 -20.61 10.17 -32.59
N THR A 14 -21.92 9.97 -32.78
CA THR A 14 -22.94 11.04 -32.63
C THR A 14 -23.26 11.32 -31.17
N PHE A 15 -23.24 10.30 -30.30
CA PHE A 15 -23.35 10.45 -28.86
C PHE A 15 -22.10 11.14 -28.29
N HIS A 16 -20.91 10.81 -28.80
CA HIS A 16 -19.68 11.53 -28.48
C HIS A 16 -19.65 12.98 -29.04
N LEU A 17 -20.44 13.28 -30.10
CA LEU A 17 -20.59 14.64 -30.66
C LEU A 17 -21.43 15.55 -29.74
N LEU A 18 -22.38 14.99 -29.00
CA LEU A 18 -23.24 15.72 -28.04
C LEU A 18 -22.53 15.95 -26.68
N VAL A 19 -21.50 15.16 -26.36
CA VAL A 19 -20.57 15.46 -25.27
C VAL A 19 -19.58 16.50 -25.76
N THR A 20 -19.89 17.77 -25.54
CA THR A 20 -19.06 18.90 -26.00
C THR A 20 -17.58 18.68 -25.63
N ASP A 21 -16.71 18.53 -26.64
CA ASP A 21 -15.29 18.25 -26.40
C ASP A 21 -14.64 19.41 -25.62
N PRO A 22 -13.89 19.14 -24.53
CA PRO A 22 -13.17 20.15 -23.75
C PRO A 22 -12.27 21.05 -24.61
N CYS A 23 -11.76 20.56 -25.75
CA CYS A 23 -10.95 21.34 -26.69
C CYS A 23 -11.71 22.55 -27.25
N LEU A 24 -13.01 22.43 -27.50
CA LEU A 24 -13.85 23.52 -28.04
C LEU A 24 -13.99 24.67 -27.03
N TYR A 25 -13.92 24.38 -25.74
CA TYR A 25 -14.01 25.39 -24.70
C TYR A 25 -12.75 26.26 -24.60
N ILE A 26 -11.58 25.70 -24.93
CA ILE A 26 -10.29 26.40 -24.86
C ILE A 26 -10.31 27.66 -25.74
N LEU A 27 -10.70 27.51 -27.02
CA LEU A 27 -10.72 28.62 -27.96
C LEU A 27 -11.66 29.74 -27.50
N ARG A 28 -12.85 29.37 -26.99
CA ARG A 28 -13.85 30.34 -26.51
C ARG A 28 -13.38 31.07 -25.25
N PHE A 29 -12.73 30.37 -24.32
CA PHE A 29 -12.22 30.97 -23.09
C PHE A 29 -10.97 31.81 -23.34
N ALA A 30 -10.10 31.41 -24.26
CA ALA A 30 -8.91 32.17 -24.63
C ALA A 30 -9.27 33.56 -25.18
N SER A 31 -10.26 33.64 -26.07
CA SER A 31 -10.76 34.93 -26.57
C SER A 31 -11.33 35.84 -25.48
N ARG A 32 -11.87 35.27 -24.40
CA ARG A 32 -12.40 36.04 -23.25
C ARG A 32 -11.31 36.48 -22.27
N LEU A 33 -10.23 35.71 -22.15
CA LEU A 33 -9.08 36.00 -21.27
C LEU A 33 -8.13 37.07 -21.84
N LYS A 34 -8.30 37.42 -23.13
CA LYS A 34 -7.55 38.45 -23.87
C LYS A 34 -6.04 38.28 -23.68
N PHE A 35 -5.48 37.28 -24.35
CA PHE A 35 -4.05 36.96 -24.31
C PHE A 35 -3.18 37.83 -25.23
N GLY A 36 -3.78 38.81 -25.92
CA GLY A 36 -3.06 39.69 -26.86
C GLY A 36 -2.51 38.91 -28.05
N ASP A 37 -1.32 39.27 -28.49
CA ASP A 37 -0.68 38.69 -29.68
C ASP A 37 -0.30 37.21 -29.50
N LYS A 38 -0.06 36.79 -28.25
CA LYS A 38 0.29 35.39 -27.90
C LYS A 38 -0.94 34.48 -27.73
N GLN A 39 -2.15 34.97 -28.02
CA GLN A 39 -3.38 34.19 -27.83
C GLN A 39 -3.37 32.86 -28.58
N HIS A 40 -2.84 32.87 -29.81
CA HIS A 40 -2.78 31.65 -30.62
C HIS A 40 -1.87 30.60 -29.98
N GLU A 41 -0.65 30.98 -29.58
CA GLU A 41 0.33 30.11 -28.93
C GLU A 41 -0.21 29.52 -27.62
N VAL A 42 -0.78 30.36 -26.76
CA VAL A 42 -1.39 29.93 -25.49
C VAL A 42 -2.53 28.94 -25.76
N SER A 43 -3.37 29.19 -26.77
CA SER A 43 -4.49 28.31 -27.10
C SER A 43 -4.01 26.94 -27.61
N MET A 44 -2.96 26.90 -28.43
CA MET A 44 -2.38 25.65 -28.95
C MET A 44 -1.74 24.82 -27.84
N THR A 45 -0.96 25.44 -26.95
CA THR A 45 -0.39 24.77 -25.78
C THR A 45 -1.50 24.26 -24.84
N ALA A 46 -2.54 25.06 -24.61
CA ALA A 46 -3.66 24.67 -23.77
C ALA A 46 -4.49 23.52 -24.37
N LEU A 47 -4.66 23.48 -25.70
CA LEU A 47 -5.29 22.36 -26.42
C LEU A 47 -4.51 21.07 -26.20
N ARG A 48 -3.18 21.10 -26.37
CA ARG A 48 -2.32 19.94 -26.13
C ARG A 48 -2.38 19.45 -24.68
N LEU A 49 -2.37 20.38 -23.72
CA LEU A 49 -2.60 20.09 -22.31
C LEU A 49 -3.93 19.37 -22.09
N VAL A 50 -5.03 19.87 -22.65
CA VAL A 50 -6.33 19.21 -22.53
C VAL A 50 -6.34 17.82 -23.15
N GLN A 51 -5.73 17.64 -24.31
CA GLN A 51 -5.63 16.33 -24.97
C GLN A 51 -4.81 15.34 -24.13
N ARG A 52 -3.70 15.79 -23.54
CA ARG A 52 -2.90 14.99 -22.61
C ARG A 52 -3.71 14.61 -21.37
N MET A 53 -4.35 15.59 -20.73
CA MET A 53 -5.24 15.39 -19.60
C MET A 53 -6.44 14.47 -19.94
N LYS A 54 -6.83 14.40 -21.22
CA LYS A 54 -7.84 13.47 -21.73
C LYS A 54 -7.33 12.02 -21.69
N ARG A 55 -6.11 11.80 -22.20
CA ARG A 55 -5.43 10.49 -22.16
C ARG A 55 -5.09 10.04 -20.74
N ASP A 56 -4.71 10.97 -19.86
CA ASP A 56 -4.44 10.69 -18.45
C ASP A 56 -5.72 10.40 -17.63
N SER A 57 -6.90 10.28 -18.27
CA SER A 57 -8.22 9.97 -17.67
C SER A 57 -8.68 10.86 -16.50
N ILE A 58 -8.02 12.00 -16.26
CA ILE A 58 -8.37 12.91 -15.15
C ILE A 58 -9.67 13.71 -15.39
N HIS A 59 -10.21 13.67 -16.61
CA HIS A 59 -11.46 14.31 -17.02
C HIS A 59 -12.70 13.40 -16.97
N SER A 60 -12.54 12.09 -16.82
CA SER A 60 -13.66 11.13 -16.92
C SER A 60 -14.67 11.32 -15.79
N GLY A 61 -15.97 11.28 -16.10
CA GLY A 61 -17.07 11.46 -15.14
C GLY A 61 -17.15 12.85 -14.48
N ARG A 62 -16.55 13.87 -15.09
CA ARG A 62 -16.23 15.15 -14.46
C ARG A 62 -16.54 16.32 -15.40
N ARG A 63 -16.81 17.52 -14.84
CA ARG A 63 -17.12 18.70 -15.66
C ARG A 63 -15.91 19.16 -16.50
N PRO A 64 -16.02 19.27 -17.84
CA PRO A 64 -14.91 19.64 -18.71
C PRO A 64 -14.42 21.08 -18.47
N SER A 65 -15.30 22.00 -18.07
CA SER A 65 -14.91 23.40 -17.81
C SER A 65 -13.76 23.51 -16.80
N GLY A 66 -13.75 22.67 -15.76
CA GLY A 66 -12.69 22.68 -14.75
C GLY A 66 -11.30 22.35 -15.32
N ILE A 67 -11.24 21.43 -16.28
CA ILE A 67 -9.99 21.01 -16.89
C ILE A 67 -9.47 22.04 -17.88
N CYS A 68 -10.36 22.65 -18.67
CA CYS A 68 -10.01 23.73 -19.58
C CYS A 68 -9.46 24.94 -18.83
N GLY A 69 -10.04 25.28 -17.68
CA GLY A 69 -9.54 26.38 -16.83
C GLY A 69 -8.14 26.10 -16.26
N ALA A 70 -7.89 24.86 -15.82
CA ALA A 70 -6.57 24.46 -15.34
C ALA A 70 -5.52 24.50 -16.47
N ALA A 71 -5.85 23.94 -17.63
CA ALA A 71 -4.98 23.94 -18.81
C ALA A 71 -4.65 25.37 -19.29
N LEU A 72 -5.64 26.27 -19.32
CA LEU A 72 -5.42 27.67 -19.69
C LEU A 72 -4.51 28.40 -18.69
N LEU A 73 -4.65 28.13 -17.39
CA LEU A 73 -3.80 28.76 -16.38
C LEU A 73 -2.35 28.27 -16.49
N ILE A 74 -2.14 26.98 -16.76
CA ILE A 74 -0.81 26.41 -16.99
C ILE A 74 -0.20 27.00 -18.26
N ALA A 75 -0.91 26.95 -19.39
CA ALA A 75 -0.44 27.50 -20.66
C ALA A 75 -0.14 29.01 -20.58
N ALA A 76 -0.95 29.77 -19.85
CA ALA A 76 -0.70 31.19 -19.61
C ALA A 76 0.62 31.42 -18.87
N ARG A 77 0.93 30.62 -17.83
CA ARG A 77 2.20 30.70 -17.11
C ARG A 77 3.40 30.31 -17.98
N LEU A 78 3.24 29.31 -18.83
CA LEU A 78 4.28 28.84 -19.74
C LEU A 78 4.70 29.91 -20.77
N HIS A 79 3.75 30.74 -21.21
CA HIS A 79 3.99 31.85 -22.14
C HIS A 79 4.24 33.20 -21.44
N GLU A 80 4.61 33.16 -20.15
CA GLU A 80 4.89 34.31 -19.28
C GLU A 80 3.72 35.28 -19.10
N PHE A 81 2.50 34.82 -19.36
CA PHE A 81 1.29 35.60 -19.23
C PHE A 81 0.60 35.32 -17.90
N SER A 82 0.92 36.14 -16.90
CA SER A 82 0.40 35.96 -15.55
C SER A 82 -1.05 36.45 -15.41
N ARG A 83 -2.02 35.57 -15.66
CA ARG A 83 -3.43 35.77 -15.30
C ARG A 83 -3.71 35.26 -13.89
N THR A 84 -4.55 35.98 -13.15
CA THR A 84 -4.92 35.54 -11.79
C THR A 84 -5.86 34.32 -11.88
N PRO A 85 -5.76 33.35 -10.95
CA PRO A 85 -6.73 32.25 -10.87
C PRO A 85 -8.17 32.75 -10.75
N ALA A 86 -8.38 33.89 -10.09
CA ALA A 86 -9.69 34.54 -9.93
C ALA A 86 -10.30 34.96 -11.29
N ASP A 87 -9.49 35.48 -12.21
CA ASP A 87 -9.97 35.88 -13.55
C ASP A 87 -10.39 34.67 -14.39
N VAL A 88 -9.63 33.56 -14.31
CA VAL A 88 -9.96 32.32 -15.00
C VAL A 88 -11.25 31.72 -14.43
N VAL A 89 -11.39 31.68 -13.11
CA VAL A 89 -12.60 31.22 -12.40
C VAL A 89 -13.84 31.98 -12.86
N ARG A 90 -13.75 33.32 -12.98
CA ARG A 90 -14.83 34.19 -13.44
C ARG A 90 -15.29 33.83 -14.87
N ILE A 91 -14.36 33.54 -15.78
CA ILE A 91 -14.66 33.27 -17.20
C ILE A 91 -15.17 31.84 -17.41
N VAL A 92 -14.56 30.87 -16.75
CA VAL A 92 -14.82 29.43 -16.90
C VAL A 92 -16.02 28.98 -16.07
N ARG A 93 -16.52 29.82 -15.16
CA ARG A 93 -17.69 29.59 -14.30
C ARG A 93 -17.54 28.34 -13.43
N ILE A 94 -16.41 28.23 -12.77
CA ILE A 94 -16.10 27.19 -11.78
C ILE A 94 -15.77 27.86 -10.44
N HIS A 95 -15.65 27.08 -9.37
CA HIS A 95 -15.19 27.58 -8.08
C HIS A 95 -13.66 27.38 -7.94
N GLU A 96 -13.00 28.23 -7.15
CA GLU A 96 -11.53 28.23 -7.02
C GLU A 96 -10.99 26.91 -6.46
N THR A 97 -11.67 26.31 -5.47
CA THR A 97 -11.25 25.01 -4.91
C THR A 97 -11.28 23.90 -5.95
N THR A 98 -12.23 23.96 -6.90
CA THR A 98 -12.30 23.01 -8.02
C THR A 98 -11.11 23.21 -8.96
N LEU A 99 -10.78 24.45 -9.31
CA LEU A 99 -9.61 24.75 -10.16
C LEU A 99 -8.31 24.24 -9.51
N ARG A 100 -8.14 24.49 -8.21
CA ARG A 100 -6.97 24.04 -7.44
C ARG A 100 -6.85 22.52 -7.40
N LYS A 101 -7.96 21.81 -7.18
CA LYS A 101 -7.98 20.33 -7.22
C LYS A 101 -7.53 19.80 -8.58
N ARG A 102 -7.96 20.41 -9.69
CA ARG A 102 -7.54 19.99 -11.04
C ARG A 102 -6.07 20.22 -11.32
N LEU A 103 -5.53 21.35 -10.86
CA LEU A 103 -4.10 21.63 -10.96
C LEU A 103 -3.27 20.62 -10.16
N PHE A 104 -3.73 20.29 -8.94
CA PHE A 104 -3.06 19.29 -8.11
C PHE A 104 -3.08 17.90 -8.75
N GLU A 105 -4.23 17.47 -9.29
CA GLU A 105 -4.34 16.18 -9.99
C GLU A 105 -3.43 16.09 -11.22
N PHE A 106 -3.24 17.19 -11.94
CA PHE A 106 -2.26 17.24 -13.03
C PHE A 106 -0.82 17.14 -12.52
N GLY A 107 -0.50 17.77 -11.38
CA GLY A 107 0.82 17.67 -10.75
C GLY A 107 1.19 16.26 -10.27
N GLU A 108 0.21 15.37 -10.11
CA GLU A 108 0.41 13.96 -9.77
C GLU A 108 0.55 13.06 -11.02
N THR A 109 0.44 13.62 -12.22
CA THR A 109 0.65 12.89 -13.48
C THR A 109 2.13 12.97 -13.90
N PRO A 110 2.69 11.93 -14.56
CA PRO A 110 4.06 12.01 -15.07
C PRO A 110 4.23 13.16 -16.08
N SER A 111 3.13 13.55 -16.74
CA SER A 111 3.03 14.67 -17.67
C SER A 111 3.48 16.02 -17.08
N SER A 112 3.41 16.21 -15.75
CA SER A 112 3.81 17.48 -15.13
C SER A 112 5.31 17.60 -14.85
N ALA A 113 6.07 16.51 -14.94
CA ALA A 113 7.51 16.52 -14.72
C ALA A 113 8.32 16.92 -15.98
N LEU A 114 7.67 16.94 -17.15
CA LEU A 114 8.29 17.28 -18.42
C LEU A 114 8.60 18.77 -18.53
N THR A 115 9.68 19.08 -19.26
CA THR A 115 9.99 20.45 -19.68
C THR A 115 9.01 20.96 -20.75
N LEU A 116 8.92 22.28 -20.93
CA LEU A 116 8.04 22.89 -21.95
C LEU A 116 8.31 22.30 -23.36
N ASP A 117 9.59 22.18 -23.72
CA ASP A 117 10.00 21.71 -25.04
C ASP A 117 9.75 20.21 -25.23
N GLU A 118 10.00 19.39 -24.19
CA GLU A 118 9.61 17.98 -24.20
C GLU A 118 8.10 17.81 -24.34
N PHE A 119 7.31 18.61 -23.61
CA PHE A 119 5.86 18.55 -23.67
C PHE A 119 5.32 18.91 -25.07
N MET A 120 6.01 19.80 -25.78
CA MET A 120 5.67 20.21 -27.14
C MET A 120 6.17 19.23 -28.22
N THR A 121 6.98 18.23 -27.89
CA THR A 121 7.53 17.30 -28.88
C THR A 121 7.11 15.85 -28.64
N VAL A 122 6.90 15.46 -27.37
CA VAL A 122 6.66 14.08 -26.96
C VAL A 122 5.23 13.92 -26.42
N ASP A 123 4.44 13.11 -27.11
CA ASP A 123 3.23 12.52 -26.54
C ASP A 123 3.65 11.25 -25.80
N LEU A 124 3.72 11.27 -24.46
CA LEU A 124 4.01 10.06 -23.68
C LEU A 124 2.93 8.98 -23.94
N GLU A 125 3.28 7.71 -24.05
CA GLU A 125 2.27 6.65 -24.28
C GLU A 125 1.62 6.14 -22.99
N GLU A 126 2.17 6.48 -21.82
CA GLU A 126 1.66 5.98 -20.54
C GLU A 126 0.26 6.53 -20.23
N GLU A 127 -0.72 5.63 -20.26
CA GLU A 127 -2.11 5.85 -19.85
C GLU A 127 -2.24 5.75 -18.33
N GLN A 128 -2.97 6.69 -17.72
CA GLN A 128 -3.11 6.77 -16.26
C GLN A 128 -4.53 6.38 -15.83
N ASP A 129 -4.62 5.68 -14.69
CA ASP A 129 -5.91 5.34 -14.10
C ASP A 129 -6.68 6.58 -13.62
N PRO A 130 -8.02 6.61 -13.79
CA PRO A 130 -8.83 7.72 -13.29
C PRO A 130 -8.69 7.89 -11.77
N PRO A 131 -8.83 9.13 -11.25
CA PRO A 131 -8.56 9.45 -9.84
C PRO A 131 -9.43 8.68 -8.83
N ALA A 132 -10.60 8.17 -9.26
CA ALA A 132 -11.42 7.28 -8.46
C ALA A 132 -10.69 5.98 -8.06
N PHE A 133 -9.88 5.43 -8.97
CA PHE A 133 -9.12 4.21 -8.74
C PHE A 133 -7.85 4.47 -7.92
N LYS A 134 -7.16 5.60 -8.17
CA LYS A 134 -6.00 6.04 -7.36
C LYS A 134 -6.38 6.21 -5.88
N ALA A 135 -7.53 6.80 -5.58
CA ALA A 135 -7.98 6.98 -4.20
C ALA A 135 -8.32 5.66 -3.49
N ALA A 136 -8.91 4.69 -4.20
CA ALA A 136 -9.20 3.37 -3.66
C ALA A 136 -7.90 2.57 -3.41
N ARG A 137 -6.97 2.58 -4.36
CA ARG A 137 -5.65 1.93 -4.25
C ARG A 137 -4.78 2.52 -3.15
N LYS A 138 -4.81 3.85 -2.97
CA LYS A 138 -4.09 4.52 -1.88
C LYS A 138 -4.62 4.07 -0.51
N ARG A 139 -5.95 4.08 -0.32
CA ARG A 139 -6.57 3.60 0.93
C ARG A 139 -6.25 2.13 1.23
N ASP A 140 -6.26 1.27 0.21
CA ASP A 140 -5.89 -0.15 0.37
C ASP A 140 -4.41 -0.32 0.76
N LYS A 141 -3.52 0.45 0.12
CA LYS A 141 -2.09 0.45 0.43
C LYS A 141 -1.83 0.93 1.86
N ASP A 142 -2.44 2.05 2.25
CA ASP A 142 -2.31 2.64 3.58
C ASP A 142 -2.81 1.66 4.65
N LEU A 143 -3.97 1.02 4.41
CA LEU A 143 -4.53 0.00 5.31
C LEU A 143 -3.60 -1.21 5.44
N LYS A 144 -3.01 -1.68 4.34
CA LYS A 144 -2.09 -2.82 4.33
C LYS A 144 -0.77 -2.50 5.05
N GLU A 145 -0.27 -1.28 4.92
CA GLU A 145 0.90 -0.83 5.68
C GLU A 145 0.59 -0.70 7.17
N GLU A 146 -0.59 -0.20 7.54
CA GLU A 146 -1.01 -0.10 8.93
C GLU A 146 -1.19 -1.49 9.59
N LEU A 147 -1.77 -2.44 8.87
CA LEU A 147 -1.85 -3.84 9.31
C LEU A 147 -0.46 -4.46 9.51
N ARG A 148 0.46 -4.26 8.55
CA ARG A 148 1.86 -4.71 8.67
C ARG A 148 2.59 -4.03 9.84
N ALA A 149 2.28 -2.78 10.15
CA ALA A 149 2.86 -2.08 11.29
C ALA A 149 2.33 -2.67 12.61
N LYS A 150 1.02 -2.93 12.71
CA LYS A 150 0.38 -3.57 13.87
C LYS A 150 0.94 -4.98 14.13
N GLU A 151 1.10 -5.81 13.09
CA GLU A 151 1.73 -7.13 13.21
C GLU A 151 3.18 -7.07 13.74
N ARG A 152 3.96 -6.07 13.31
CA ARG A 152 5.34 -5.88 13.78
C ARG A 152 5.41 -5.46 15.24
N GLU A 153 4.48 -4.63 15.71
CA GLU A 153 4.41 -4.20 17.12
C GLU A 153 3.93 -5.34 18.03
N GLU A 154 2.89 -6.07 17.64
CA GLU A 154 2.42 -7.25 18.40
C GLU A 154 3.47 -8.36 18.50
N GLY A 155 4.27 -8.57 17.45
CA GLY A 155 5.40 -9.50 17.47
C GLY A 155 6.50 -9.10 18.47
N LYS A 156 6.77 -7.80 18.62
CA LYS A 156 7.72 -7.28 19.60
C LYS A 156 7.21 -7.44 21.03
N ASP A 157 5.93 -7.18 21.29
CA ASP A 157 5.35 -7.31 22.62
C ASP A 157 5.26 -8.76 23.09
N LYS A 158 4.95 -9.71 22.20
CA LYS A 158 5.04 -11.15 22.51
C LYS A 158 6.48 -11.55 22.89
N LYS A 159 7.49 -11.06 22.15
CA LYS A 159 8.91 -11.32 22.43
C LYS A 159 9.38 -10.67 23.75
N ARG A 160 8.87 -9.49 24.09
CA ARG A 160 9.13 -8.81 25.38
C ARG A 160 8.49 -9.56 26.56
N LYS A 161 7.24 -10.04 26.42
CA LYS A 161 6.54 -10.84 27.44
C LYS A 161 7.26 -12.17 27.70
N ILE A 162 7.73 -12.86 26.65
CA ILE A 162 8.52 -14.11 26.78
C ILE A 162 9.85 -13.84 27.52
N ARG A 163 10.57 -12.75 27.19
CA ARG A 163 11.82 -12.38 27.90
C ARG A 163 11.58 -11.97 29.36
N GLY A 164 10.45 -11.32 29.68
CA GLY A 164 10.08 -10.96 31.05
C GLY A 164 9.76 -12.18 31.92
N SER A 165 9.09 -13.19 31.35
CA SER A 165 8.76 -14.44 32.05
C SER A 165 9.99 -15.30 32.38
N TYR A 166 11.08 -15.21 31.60
CA TYR A 166 12.29 -16.02 31.83
C TYR A 166 13.27 -15.42 32.87
N LYS A 167 12.97 -14.25 33.45
CA LYS A 167 13.92 -13.47 34.27
C LYS A 167 13.57 -13.35 35.76
N LYS A 168 12.87 -14.33 36.35
CA LYS A 168 12.80 -14.49 37.81
C LYS A 168 13.33 -15.86 38.21
N LYS A 169 14.64 -16.07 38.11
CA LYS A 169 15.33 -17.12 38.89
C LYS A 169 15.63 -16.52 40.26
N VAL A 170 14.93 -17.01 41.28
CA VAL A 170 15.35 -16.82 42.67
C VAL A 170 16.72 -17.49 42.81
N ALA A 171 17.69 -16.80 43.38
CA ALA A 171 19.03 -17.35 43.58
C ALA A 171 18.94 -18.52 44.57
N CYS A 172 19.26 -19.73 44.13
CA CYS A 172 19.39 -20.89 45.00
C CYS A 172 20.79 -20.87 45.63
N ASN A 173 20.87 -20.50 46.91
CA ASN A 173 22.04 -20.68 47.75
C ASN A 173 22.04 -22.14 48.24
N ALA A 174 22.80 -22.97 47.53
CA ALA A 174 23.07 -24.36 47.86
C ALA A 174 24.58 -24.59 47.79
N SER A 175 25.13 -25.26 48.79
CA SER A 175 26.58 -25.41 48.99
C SER A 175 27.14 -26.60 48.20
N THR A 176 26.27 -27.56 47.86
CA THR A 176 26.60 -28.84 47.20
C THR A 176 25.60 -29.13 46.08
N ALA A 177 26.04 -29.79 45.01
CA ALA A 177 25.20 -30.10 43.84
C ALA A 177 23.95 -30.93 44.17
N GLY A 178 24.05 -31.87 45.13
CA GLY A 178 22.90 -32.66 45.60
C GLY A 178 21.84 -31.83 46.34
N GLU A 179 22.26 -30.82 47.11
CA GLU A 179 21.37 -29.93 47.85
C GLU A 179 20.60 -28.98 46.92
N ALA A 180 21.27 -28.49 45.86
CA ALA A 180 20.66 -27.62 44.85
C ALA A 180 19.53 -28.34 44.09
N ILE A 181 19.77 -29.59 43.71
CA ILE A 181 18.80 -30.43 42.98
C ILE A 181 17.62 -30.79 43.91
N GLY A 182 17.89 -31.14 45.16
CA GLY A 182 16.86 -31.43 46.17
C GLY A 182 15.90 -30.26 46.42
N LYS A 183 16.43 -29.05 46.65
CA LYS A 183 15.63 -27.83 46.84
C LYS A 183 14.77 -27.51 45.61
N MET A 184 15.33 -27.64 44.40
CA MET A 184 14.59 -27.36 43.16
C MET A 184 13.45 -28.35 42.88
N LEU A 185 13.63 -29.64 43.22
CA LEU A 185 12.58 -30.65 43.05
C LEU A 185 11.48 -30.53 44.12
N ALA A 186 11.85 -30.17 45.35
CA ALA A 186 10.91 -29.96 46.45
C ALA A 186 10.02 -28.73 46.22
N GLU A 187 10.60 -27.59 45.80
CA GLU A 187 9.85 -26.36 45.53
C GLU A 187 8.85 -26.53 44.38
N LYS A 188 9.24 -27.25 43.33
CA LYS A 188 8.39 -27.41 42.14
C LYS A 188 7.36 -28.54 42.24
N LYS A 189 7.32 -29.30 43.35
CA LYS A 189 6.40 -30.45 43.60
C LYS A 189 6.11 -31.27 42.33
N MET A 190 7.16 -31.66 41.60
CA MET A 190 6.99 -32.13 40.21
C MET A 190 6.38 -33.52 40.04
N SER A 191 6.17 -34.32 41.10
CA SER A 191 5.25 -35.48 41.09
C SER A 191 5.23 -36.15 42.47
N ALA A 192 4.05 -36.56 42.95
CA ALA A 192 3.89 -37.32 44.20
C ALA A 192 4.36 -38.79 44.13
N LYS A 193 4.99 -39.21 43.01
CA LYS A 193 5.37 -40.60 42.72
C LYS A 193 6.88 -40.87 42.74
N ILE A 194 7.68 -39.91 43.19
CA ILE A 194 9.14 -40.08 43.29
C ILE A 194 9.50 -40.16 44.78
N ASN A 195 10.19 -41.23 45.19
CA ASN A 195 10.69 -41.36 46.56
C ASN A 195 12.00 -40.57 46.69
N TYR A 196 11.97 -39.49 47.47
CA TYR A 196 13.04 -38.51 47.57
C TYR A 196 14.22 -38.97 48.45
N ASP A 197 14.07 -40.09 49.18
CA ASP A 197 15.13 -40.61 50.05
C ASP A 197 16.33 -41.18 49.26
N ILE A 198 16.09 -41.64 48.02
CA ILE A 198 17.15 -42.12 47.10
C ILE A 198 18.10 -40.98 46.69
N LEU A 199 17.62 -39.74 46.68
CA LEU A 199 18.44 -38.56 46.36
C LEU A 199 19.37 -38.14 47.50
N LYS A 200 19.10 -38.57 48.74
CA LYS A 200 19.93 -38.29 49.93
C LYS A 200 21.13 -39.23 50.05
N SER A 201 21.08 -40.40 49.42
CA SER A 201 22.15 -41.41 49.47
C SER A 201 23.31 -41.18 48.48
N LEU A 202 23.26 -40.12 47.67
CA LEU A 202 24.29 -39.81 46.67
C LEU A 202 25.51 -39.03 47.20
N ASP A 203 25.62 -38.81 48.52
CA ASP A 203 26.68 -37.98 49.14
C ASP A 203 27.71 -38.79 49.95
N GLN A 204 27.81 -40.11 49.77
CA GLN A 204 28.87 -40.92 50.38
C GLN A 204 29.78 -41.59 49.33
N PRO A 205 31.11 -41.36 49.37
CA PRO A 205 32.03 -41.94 48.40
C PRO A 205 32.44 -43.37 48.77
N GLY A 206 32.15 -44.31 47.87
CA GLY A 206 32.96 -45.53 47.64
C GLY A 206 32.50 -46.84 48.29
N THR A 207 31.93 -47.75 47.49
CA THR A 207 32.39 -49.15 47.22
C THR A 207 31.38 -49.92 46.32
N PRO A 208 31.79 -51.00 45.60
CA PRO A 208 31.27 -51.33 44.27
C PRO A 208 30.18 -52.42 44.16
N LEU A 209 29.35 -52.23 43.12
CA LEU A 209 28.54 -53.14 42.27
C LEU A 209 28.10 -54.53 42.78
N ARG A 210 26.76 -54.75 42.76
CA ARG A 210 26.15 -56.07 42.49
C ARG A 210 24.98 -55.91 41.51
N ALA A 211 25.11 -56.51 40.33
CA ALA A 211 24.05 -56.55 39.32
C ALA A 211 22.91 -57.50 39.75
N PRO A 212 21.63 -57.17 39.48
CA PRO A 212 20.52 -58.08 39.71
C PRO A 212 20.43 -59.13 38.59
N SER A 213 20.28 -60.39 39.01
CA SER A 213 20.08 -61.59 38.20
C SER A 213 18.77 -61.55 37.40
N THR A 214 18.85 -61.85 36.11
CA THR A 214 17.72 -62.10 35.22
C THR A 214 17.10 -63.48 35.52
N PRO A 215 15.76 -63.63 35.49
CA PRO A 215 15.13 -64.93 35.35
C PRO A 215 14.85 -65.25 33.88
N SER A 216 15.18 -66.48 33.51
CA SER A 216 15.10 -67.09 32.19
C SER A 216 13.78 -67.84 31.94
N THR A 217 13.21 -67.61 30.75
CA THR A 217 12.48 -68.55 29.85
C THR A 217 11.08 -69.09 30.25
N PRO A 218 10.24 -69.61 29.31
CA PRO A 218 10.50 -69.91 27.89
C PRO A 218 9.50 -69.35 26.86
N ILE A 219 9.99 -69.36 25.61
CA ILE A 219 9.30 -69.19 24.33
C ILE A 219 8.47 -70.46 24.03
N LEU A 220 7.22 -70.29 23.57
CA LEU A 220 6.49 -71.34 22.85
C LEU A 220 6.17 -70.85 21.43
N VAL A 221 6.79 -71.49 20.43
CA VAL A 221 6.47 -71.39 19.01
C VAL A 221 5.33 -72.35 18.69
N ARG A 222 4.40 -71.94 17.81
CA ARG A 222 3.66 -72.74 16.80
C ARG A 222 2.72 -71.77 16.06
N ASN A 223 3.01 -71.37 14.82
CA ASN A 223 2.98 -72.05 13.52
C ASN A 223 1.70 -71.71 12.75
N ASP A 224 1.92 -71.46 11.47
CA ASP A 224 1.04 -70.88 10.46
C ASP A 224 -0.14 -71.78 10.02
N THR A 225 -1.00 -71.14 9.20
CA THR A 225 -1.85 -71.70 8.13
C THR A 225 -3.08 -72.53 8.49
N GLU A 226 -4.26 -71.95 8.23
CA GLU A 226 -5.14 -72.33 7.11
C GLU A 226 -5.82 -71.08 6.53
#